data_AF-A0A062VCW7-F1
#
_entry.id   AF-A0A062VCW7-F1
#
_cell.length_a   1.000
_cell.length_b   1.000
_cell.length_c   1.000
_cell.angle_alpha   90.00
_cell.angle_beta   90.00
_cell.angle_gamma   90.00
#
_symmetry.space_group_name_H-M   'P 1'
#
loop_
_entity.id
_entity.type
_entity.pdbx_description
1 polymer ?
#
loop_
_entity_poly.entity_id
_entity_poly.type
_entity_poly.pdbx_seq_one_letter_code
_entity_poly.pdbx_strand_id
1 'polypeptide(L)'
;MAKTKWQEQMGLNENTVTVMLYAPEVRAKRWLKDAKTQGKSRSEYVQELASAGEELFKQDTEPINYSATDDAEKLRARIKSLELQLIQERQRNAQLNVTLEGLTDEMILECLTSKKFTDIDIIIQTIINQHFGAMIIQPVMAALYRLAEQGQVEYSRRINGWRLIA
;
A
#
# COMPACT_ATOMS: atom_id res chain seq x y z
N MET A 1 32.14 56.43 -2.83
CA MET A 1 33.15 55.64 -2.07
C MET A 1 33.79 54.72 -3.09
N ALA A 2 35.11 54.54 -3.14
CA ALA A 2 35.72 53.81 -4.26
C ALA A 2 35.13 52.39 -4.44
N LYS A 3 34.77 52.02 -5.68
CA LYS A 3 34.30 50.67 -6.02
C LYS A 3 35.36 49.64 -5.66
N THR A 4 34.94 48.51 -5.11
CA THR A 4 35.84 47.37 -4.91
C THR A 4 36.03 46.61 -6.23
N LYS A 5 37.21 46.00 -6.41
CA LYS A 5 37.63 45.33 -7.66
C LYS A 5 36.62 44.32 -8.21
N TRP A 6 35.89 43.62 -7.34
CA TRP A 6 34.84 42.67 -7.75
C TRP A 6 33.55 43.38 -8.23
N GLN A 7 33.21 44.54 -7.65
CA GLN A 7 32.07 45.36 -8.09
C GLN A 7 32.33 45.94 -9.49
N GLU A 8 33.57 46.34 -9.77
CA GLU A 8 33.98 46.80 -11.11
C GLU A 8 33.90 45.68 -12.14
N GLN A 9 34.38 44.48 -11.81
CA GLN A 9 34.33 43.31 -12.70
C GLN A 9 32.92 42.85 -13.04
N MET A 10 31.97 43.01 -12.11
CA MET A 10 30.57 42.60 -12.26
C MET A 10 29.67 43.75 -12.77
N GLY A 11 30.20 44.96 -13.01
CA GLY A 11 29.43 46.11 -13.45
C GLY A 11 28.42 46.64 -12.42
N LEU A 12 28.66 46.41 -11.12
CA LEU A 12 27.72 46.75 -10.05
C LEU A 12 27.92 48.18 -9.52
N ASN A 13 26.86 48.71 -8.91
CA ASN A 13 26.88 50.04 -8.30
C ASN A 13 27.71 50.02 -6.99
N GLU A 14 28.30 51.16 -6.62
CA GLU A 14 29.01 51.36 -5.34
C GLU A 14 28.13 51.03 -4.14
N ASN A 15 26.81 51.22 -4.28
CA ASN A 15 25.82 50.96 -3.23
C ASN A 15 25.39 49.49 -3.14
N THR A 16 25.91 48.60 -3.98
CA THR A 16 25.54 47.18 -3.96
C THR A 16 26.22 46.47 -2.79
N VAL A 17 25.41 45.88 -1.90
CA VAL A 17 25.85 45.12 -0.73
C VAL A 17 25.75 43.62 -1.02
N THR A 18 26.80 42.86 -0.69
CA THR A 18 26.78 41.40 -0.74
C THR A 18 26.18 40.83 0.53
N VAL A 19 25.20 39.94 0.40
CA VAL A 19 24.69 39.14 1.51
C VAL A 19 25.02 37.68 1.24
N MET A 20 25.75 37.04 2.16
CA MET A 20 25.94 35.60 2.10
C MET A 20 24.75 34.90 2.77
N LEU A 21 24.00 34.14 1.97
CA LEU A 21 22.90 33.33 2.47
C LEU A 21 23.42 31.93 2.79
N TYR A 22 23.27 31.52 4.05
CA TYR A 22 23.62 30.19 4.50
C TYR A 22 22.37 29.37 4.78
N ALA A 23 22.41 28.09 4.42
CA ALA A 23 21.36 27.17 4.84
C ALA A 23 21.43 26.99 6.38
N PRO A 24 20.27 26.88 7.06
CA PRO A 24 20.23 26.55 8.49
C PRO A 24 21.04 25.29 8.79
N GLU A 25 21.78 25.27 9.91
CA GLU A 25 22.74 24.20 10.21
C GLU A 25 22.12 22.79 10.18
N VAL A 26 20.90 22.65 10.69
CA VAL A 26 20.16 21.39 10.69
C VAL A 26 19.96 20.86 9.27
N ARG A 27 19.60 21.76 8.35
CA ARG A 27 19.37 21.43 6.93
C ARG A 27 20.69 21.13 6.22
N ALA A 28 21.74 21.90 6.51
CA ALA A 28 23.08 21.66 5.96
C ALA A 28 23.67 20.30 6.40
N LYS A 29 23.47 19.90 7.67
CA LYS A 29 23.89 18.59 8.19
C LYS A 29 23.10 17.44 7.54
N ARG A 30 21.79 17.63 7.35
CA ARG A 30 20.94 16.65 6.67
C ARG A 30 21.38 16.44 5.22
N TRP A 31 21.55 17.52 4.45
CA TRP A 31 22.03 17.43 3.07
C TRP A 31 23.40 16.78 2.95
N LEU A 32 24.31 17.04 3.90
CA LEU A 32 25.61 16.37 3.92
C LEU A 32 25.48 14.85 4.18
N LYS A 33 24.59 14.45 5.08
CA LYS A 33 24.31 13.04 5.36
C LYS A 33 23.72 12.35 4.14
N ASP A 34 22.70 12.96 3.54
CA ASP A 34 21.98 12.42 2.39
C ASP A 34 22.90 12.32 1.16
N ALA A 35 23.74 13.34 0.92
CA ALA A 35 24.76 13.31 -0.13
C ALA A 35 25.76 12.16 0.06
N LYS A 36 26.25 11.95 1.30
CA LYS A 36 27.15 10.82 1.62
C LYS A 36 26.50 9.47 1.38
N THR A 37 25.22 9.30 1.72
CA THR A 37 24.47 8.06 1.45
C THR A 37 24.38 7.77 -0.06
N GLN A 38 24.38 8.81 -0.89
CA GLN A 38 24.35 8.69 -2.35
C GLN A 38 25.73 8.73 -3.01
N GLY A 39 26.82 8.79 -2.23
CA GLY A 39 28.19 8.89 -2.74
C GLY A 39 28.52 10.21 -3.44
N LYS A 40 27.72 11.27 -3.21
CA LYS A 40 27.84 12.57 -3.88
C LYS A 40 28.46 13.62 -2.97
N SER A 41 29.02 14.66 -3.59
CA SER A 41 29.39 15.87 -2.85
C SER A 41 28.14 16.64 -2.39
N ARG A 42 28.23 17.40 -1.30
CA ARG A 42 27.10 18.20 -0.82
C ARG A 42 26.62 19.23 -1.85
N SER A 43 27.53 19.82 -2.62
CA SER A 43 27.20 20.80 -3.66
C SER A 43 26.39 20.17 -4.80
N GLU A 44 26.82 19.00 -5.26
CA GLU A 44 26.15 18.24 -6.32
C GLU A 44 24.76 17.80 -5.89
N TYR A 45 24.63 17.29 -4.66
CA TYR A 45 23.34 16.92 -4.08
C TYR A 45 22.37 18.11 -3.95
N VAL A 46 22.88 19.30 -3.55
CA VAL A 46 22.04 20.52 -3.46
C VAL A 46 21.63 21.01 -4.85
N GLN A 47 22.49 20.89 -5.85
CA GLN A 47 22.13 21.23 -7.24
C GLN A 47 21.03 20.32 -7.77
N GLU A 48 21.10 19.01 -7.51
CA GLU A 48 20.02 18.08 -7.88
C GLU A 48 18.70 18.41 -7.19
N LEU A 49 18.73 18.75 -5.90
CA LEU A 49 17.54 19.19 -5.18
C LEU A 49 16.94 20.47 -5.77
N ALA A 50 17.79 21.41 -6.21
CA ALA A 50 17.34 22.65 -6.84
C ALA A 50 16.69 22.37 -8.21
N SER A 51 17.32 21.54 -9.04
CA SER A 51 16.77 21.15 -10.35
C SER A 51 15.45 20.38 -10.21
N ALA A 52 15.36 19.45 -9.26
CA ALA A 52 14.10 18.74 -8.98
C ALA A 52 13.02 19.69 -8.46
N GLY A 53 13.39 20.69 -7.64
CA GLY A 53 12.47 21.73 -7.19
C GLY A 53 11.99 22.64 -8.33
N GLU A 54 12.86 23.00 -9.27
CA GLU A 54 12.49 23.75 -10.47
C GLU A 54 11.57 22.96 -11.40
N GLU A 55 11.80 21.66 -11.57
CA GLU A 55 10.93 20.78 -12.35
C GLU A 55 9.53 20.67 -11.72
N LEU A 56 9.44 20.50 -10.41
CA LEU A 56 8.16 20.49 -9.68
C LEU A 56 7.44 21.84 -9.79
N PHE A 57 8.17 22.95 -9.64
CA PHE A 57 7.59 24.28 -9.78
C PHE A 57 7.09 24.57 -11.21
N LYS A 58 7.79 24.06 -12.23
CA LYS A 58 7.34 24.11 -13.63
C LYS A 58 6.10 23.24 -13.86
N GLN A 59 6.04 22.04 -13.28
CA GLN A 59 4.83 21.21 -13.32
C GLN A 59 3.63 21.89 -12.66
N ASP A 60 3.84 22.63 -11.57
CA ASP A 60 2.79 23.37 -10.87
C ASP A 60 2.40 24.70 -11.56
N THR A 61 3.22 25.22 -12.48
CA THR A 61 2.97 26.49 -13.20
C THR A 61 2.63 26.34 -14.68
N GLU A 62 2.88 25.18 -15.29
CA GLU A 62 2.16 24.81 -16.51
C GLU A 62 0.68 24.66 -16.13
N PRO A 63 -0.26 25.26 -16.88
CA PRO A 63 -1.66 24.90 -16.71
C PRO A 63 -1.75 23.42 -17.02
N ILE A 64 -1.81 22.60 -15.98
CA ILE A 64 -1.99 21.18 -16.12
C ILE A 64 -3.33 21.05 -16.84
N ASN A 65 -3.27 20.74 -18.14
CA ASN A 65 -4.39 20.19 -18.88
C ASN A 65 -4.61 18.78 -18.31
N TYR A 66 -5.07 18.72 -17.05
CA TYR A 66 -5.85 17.60 -16.60
C TYR A 66 -7.06 17.61 -17.51
N SER A 67 -7.07 16.77 -18.54
CA SER A 67 -8.34 16.21 -18.97
C SER A 67 -8.84 15.35 -17.82
N ALA A 68 -9.30 16.00 -16.73
CA ALA A 68 -9.80 15.38 -15.51
C ALA A 68 -10.97 14.44 -15.82
N THR A 69 -11.57 14.56 -17.00
CA THR A 69 -12.55 13.64 -17.57
C THR A 69 -11.96 12.25 -17.84
N ASP A 70 -10.78 12.13 -18.44
CA ASP A 70 -10.28 10.85 -18.96
C ASP A 70 -9.76 9.93 -17.84
N ASP A 71 -9.09 10.49 -16.83
CA ASP A 71 -8.63 9.70 -15.67
C ASP A 71 -9.75 9.42 -14.66
N ALA A 72 -10.70 10.35 -14.49
CA ALA A 72 -11.89 10.08 -13.68
C ALA A 72 -12.80 9.04 -14.34
N GLU A 73 -12.92 9.03 -15.67
CA GLU A 73 -13.66 8.00 -16.41
C GLU A 73 -12.98 6.64 -16.33
N LYS A 74 -11.65 6.57 -16.46
CA LYS A 74 -10.89 5.32 -16.24
C LYS A 74 -11.07 4.80 -14.82
N LEU A 75 -11.01 5.66 -13.81
CA LEU A 75 -11.22 5.28 -12.42
C LEU A 75 -12.67 4.85 -12.16
N ARG A 76 -13.67 5.54 -12.70
CA ARG A 76 -15.10 5.14 -12.62
C ARG A 76 -15.35 3.82 -13.33
N ALA A 77 -14.78 3.60 -14.50
CA ALA A 77 -14.85 2.34 -15.22
C ALA A 77 -14.20 1.20 -14.41
N ARG A 78 -13.06 1.49 -13.76
CA ARG A 78 -12.39 0.52 -12.88
C ARG A 78 -13.23 0.18 -11.65
N ILE A 79 -13.81 1.18 -10.98
CA ILE A 79 -14.73 0.97 -9.85
C ILE A 79 -15.91 0.10 -10.30
N LYS A 80 -16.58 0.44 -11.41
CA LYS A 80 -17.71 -0.34 -11.93
C LYS A 80 -17.32 -1.78 -12.29
N SER A 81 -16.12 -1.99 -12.83
CA SER A 81 -15.60 -3.33 -13.11
C SER A 81 -15.34 -4.13 -11.83
N LEU A 82 -14.82 -3.49 -10.78
CA LEU A 82 -14.56 -4.11 -9.49
C LEU A 82 -15.86 -4.42 -8.74
N GLU A 83 -16.86 -3.55 -8.82
CA GLU A 83 -18.19 -3.79 -8.27
C GLU A 83 -18.89 -4.97 -8.95
N LEU A 84 -18.80 -5.07 -10.29
CA LEU A 84 -19.31 -6.21 -11.04
C LEU A 84 -18.59 -7.51 -10.67
N GLN A 85 -17.26 -7.49 -10.54
CA GLN A 85 -16.49 -8.64 -10.05
C GLN A 85 -16.93 -9.02 -8.63
N LEU A 86 -17.17 -8.05 -7.77
CA LEU A 86 -17.61 -8.29 -6.40
C LEU A 86 -19.03 -8.86 -6.35
N ILE A 87 -19.93 -8.43 -7.23
CA ILE A 87 -21.28 -9.01 -7.38
C ILE A 87 -21.19 -10.45 -7.92
N GLN A 88 -20.35 -10.70 -8.92
CA GLN A 88 -20.13 -12.06 -9.46
C GLN A 88 -19.54 -12.99 -8.40
N GLU A 89 -18.54 -12.52 -7.65
CA GLU A 89 -17.96 -13.27 -6.53
C GLU A 89 -18.96 -13.46 -5.39
N ARG A 90 -19.81 -12.48 -5.10
CA ARG A 90 -20.90 -12.63 -4.12
C ARG A 90 -21.98 -13.60 -4.60
N GLN A 91 -22.30 -13.66 -5.88
CA GLN A 91 -23.25 -14.63 -6.44
C GLN A 91 -22.66 -16.03 -6.46
N ARG A 92 -21.38 -16.16 -6.82
CA ARG A 92 -20.61 -17.41 -6.70
C ARG A 92 -20.55 -17.89 -5.26
N ASN A 93 -20.33 -16.98 -4.31
CA ASN A 93 -20.32 -17.30 -2.88
C ASN A 93 -21.73 -17.46 -2.28
N ALA A 94 -22.79 -16.87 -2.86
CA ALA A 94 -24.18 -17.08 -2.44
C ALA A 94 -24.73 -18.45 -2.91
N GLN A 95 -24.07 -19.06 -3.89
CA GLN A 95 -24.27 -20.46 -4.27
C GLN A 95 -23.46 -21.43 -3.41
N LEU A 96 -22.72 -20.95 -2.40
CA LEU A 96 -22.28 -21.79 -1.26
C LEU A 96 -23.48 -22.08 -0.33
N ASN A 97 -24.59 -22.57 -0.91
CA ASN A 97 -25.18 -23.74 -0.27
C ASN A 97 -24.02 -24.73 -0.25
N VAL A 98 -23.58 -25.17 0.93
CA VAL A 98 -22.59 -26.23 1.06
C VAL A 98 -23.27 -27.53 0.58
N THR A 99 -23.54 -27.63 -0.72
CA THR A 99 -23.72 -28.90 -1.37
C THR A 99 -22.35 -29.56 -1.35
N LEU A 100 -22.29 -30.76 -0.77
CA LEU A 100 -21.11 -31.64 -0.75
C LEU A 100 -20.68 -32.10 -2.16
N GLU A 101 -20.97 -31.31 -3.20
CA GLU A 101 -20.65 -31.57 -4.61
C GLU A 101 -19.14 -31.65 -4.87
N GLY A 102 -18.30 -31.29 -3.90
CA GLY A 102 -16.84 -31.43 -3.96
C GLY A 102 -16.26 -32.60 -3.16
N LEU A 103 -17.07 -33.42 -2.48
CA LEU A 103 -16.57 -34.59 -1.75
C LEU A 103 -16.43 -35.77 -2.72
N THR A 104 -15.21 -36.24 -2.94
CA THR A 104 -14.96 -37.44 -3.77
C THR A 104 -14.61 -38.65 -2.90
N ASP A 105 -14.83 -39.85 -3.45
CA ASP A 105 -14.50 -41.10 -2.77
C ASP A 105 -12.99 -41.19 -2.48
N GLU A 106 -12.13 -40.64 -3.34
CA GLU A 106 -10.68 -40.60 -3.13
C GLU A 106 -10.30 -39.84 -1.85
N MET A 107 -10.95 -38.71 -1.57
CA MET A 107 -10.69 -37.91 -0.38
C MET A 107 -11.05 -38.67 0.90
N ILE A 108 -12.13 -39.47 0.85
CA ILE A 108 -12.53 -40.34 1.96
C ILE A 108 -11.52 -41.47 2.15
N LEU A 109 -11.07 -42.08 1.04
CA LEU A 109 -10.10 -43.18 1.06
C LEU A 109 -8.71 -42.74 1.54
N GLU A 110 -8.26 -41.53 1.21
CA GLU A 110 -7.01 -40.96 1.72
C GLU A 110 -7.01 -40.80 3.25
N CYS A 111 -8.17 -40.54 3.85
CA CYS A 111 -8.31 -40.45 5.31
C CYS A 111 -8.24 -41.82 6.00
N LEU A 112 -8.49 -42.90 5.27
CA LEU A 112 -8.44 -44.28 5.77
C LEU A 112 -7.04 -44.88 5.65
N THR A 113 -6.08 -44.24 6.32
CA THR A 113 -4.63 -44.54 6.25
C THR A 113 -4.21 -45.89 6.83
N SER A 114 -5.10 -46.64 7.49
CA SER A 114 -4.77 -47.93 8.10
C SER A 114 -5.88 -48.96 7.92
N LYS A 115 -5.54 -50.26 8.01
CA LYS A 115 -6.53 -51.35 8.01
C LYS A 115 -7.35 -51.45 9.31
N LYS A 116 -7.17 -50.51 10.24
CA LYS A 116 -7.93 -50.43 11.49
C LYS A 116 -9.14 -49.54 11.27
N PHE A 117 -10.19 -49.75 12.07
CA PHE A 117 -11.33 -48.85 12.09
C PHE A 117 -10.89 -47.45 12.52
N THR A 118 -11.27 -46.45 11.73
CA THR A 118 -11.08 -45.02 12.03
C THR A 118 -12.41 -44.44 12.47
N ASP A 119 -12.39 -43.59 13.49
CA ASP A 119 -13.57 -42.88 13.95
C ASP A 119 -14.10 -41.93 12.87
N ILE A 120 -15.42 -41.87 12.72
CA ILE A 120 -16.09 -40.99 11.74
C ILE A 120 -15.76 -39.52 11.99
N ASP A 121 -15.65 -39.10 13.25
CA ASP A 121 -15.31 -37.71 13.60
C ASP A 121 -13.89 -37.34 13.14
N ILE A 122 -12.96 -38.30 13.22
CA ILE A 122 -11.59 -38.12 12.75
C ILE A 122 -11.57 -38.01 11.21
N ILE A 123 -12.34 -38.84 10.52
CA ILE A 123 -12.45 -38.79 9.05
C ILE A 123 -13.01 -37.43 8.63
N ILE A 124 -14.13 -36.99 9.23
CA ILE A 124 -14.76 -35.71 8.92
C ILE A 124 -13.81 -34.54 9.19
N GLN A 125 -13.15 -34.50 10.35
CA GLN A 125 -12.19 -33.43 10.68
C GLN A 125 -11.00 -33.40 9.72
N THR A 126 -10.51 -34.56 9.30
CA THR A 126 -9.39 -34.67 8.36
C THR A 126 -9.79 -34.12 6.99
N ILE A 127 -10.96 -34.53 6.49
CA ILE A 127 -11.50 -34.05 5.21
C ILE A 127 -11.70 -32.53 5.24
N ILE A 128 -12.31 -32.02 6.31
CA ILE A 128 -12.54 -30.59 6.49
C ILE A 128 -11.21 -29.84 6.49
N ASN A 129 -10.24 -30.27 7.29
CA ASN A 129 -8.96 -29.56 7.45
C ASN A 129 -8.11 -29.59 6.17
N GLN A 130 -8.09 -30.72 5.45
CA GLN A 130 -7.21 -30.89 4.29
C GLN A 130 -7.80 -30.32 3.00
N HIS A 131 -9.11 -30.44 2.81
CA HIS A 131 -9.71 -30.13 1.51
C HIS A 131 -10.68 -28.94 1.55
N PHE A 132 -11.34 -28.71 2.68
CA PHE A 132 -12.35 -27.65 2.78
C PHE A 132 -11.92 -26.49 3.70
N GLY A 133 -10.74 -26.56 4.31
CA GLY A 133 -10.26 -25.57 5.25
C GLY A 133 -10.23 -24.17 4.64
N ALA A 134 -9.71 -24.04 3.41
CA ALA A 134 -9.71 -22.76 2.70
C ALA A 134 -11.12 -22.26 2.36
N MET A 135 -12.04 -23.17 2.01
CA MET A 135 -13.44 -22.83 1.70
C MET A 135 -14.21 -22.33 2.92
N ILE A 136 -13.83 -22.75 4.14
CA ILE A 136 -14.46 -22.31 5.38
C ILE A 136 -13.77 -21.08 5.97
N ILE A 137 -12.43 -21.05 5.98
CA ILE A 137 -11.64 -19.99 6.60
C ILE A 137 -11.92 -18.64 5.94
N GLN A 138 -11.98 -18.57 4.60
CA GLN A 138 -12.17 -17.29 3.91
C GLN A 138 -13.52 -16.64 4.21
N PRO A 139 -14.68 -17.32 4.07
CA PRO A 139 -15.97 -16.76 4.44
C PRO A 139 -16.06 -16.38 5.92
N VAL A 140 -15.50 -17.20 6.82
CA VAL A 140 -15.50 -16.90 8.26
C VAL A 140 -14.69 -15.65 8.55
N MET A 141 -13.50 -15.50 7.97
CA MET A 141 -12.68 -14.29 8.13
C MET A 141 -13.39 -13.06 7.56
N ALA A 142 -13.97 -13.15 6.37
CA ALA A 142 -14.73 -12.06 5.76
C ALA A 142 -15.92 -11.64 6.64
N ALA A 143 -16.64 -12.61 7.21
CA ALA A 143 -17.73 -12.36 8.14
C ALA A 143 -17.24 -11.68 9.42
N LEU A 144 -16.11 -12.13 9.99
CA LEU A 144 -15.52 -11.54 11.19
C LEU A 144 -15.07 -10.09 10.97
N TYR A 145 -14.44 -9.78 9.83
CA TYR A 145 -14.10 -8.40 9.48
C TYR A 145 -15.35 -7.51 9.36
N ARG A 146 -16.39 -8.00 8.67
CA ARG A 146 -17.67 -7.27 8.55
C ARG A 146 -18.32 -7.04 9.92
N LEU A 147 -18.29 -8.03 10.80
CA LEU A 147 -18.83 -7.90 12.16
C LEU A 147 -18.00 -6.90 13.01
N ALA A 148 -16.70 -6.79 12.77
CA ALA A 148 -15.86 -5.81 13.43
C ALA A 148 -16.13 -4.38 12.95
N GLU A 149 -16.38 -4.19 11.65
CA GLU A 149 -16.84 -2.90 11.11
C GLU A 149 -18.17 -2.46 11.75
N GLN A 150 -19.03 -3.43 12.10
CA GLN A 150 -20.30 -3.21 12.81
C GLN A 150 -20.14 -3.05 14.33
N GLY A 151 -18.91 -3.13 14.86
CA GLY A 151 -18.62 -2.99 16.28
C GLY A 151 -19.07 -4.16 17.15
N GLN A 152 -19.39 -5.32 16.55
CA GLN A 152 -19.88 -6.50 17.29
C GLN A 152 -18.76 -7.43 17.74
N VAL A 153 -17.61 -7.42 17.05
CA VAL A 153 -16.44 -8.24 17.39
C VAL A 153 -15.15 -7.43 17.29
N GLU A 154 -14.14 -7.80 18.05
CA GLU A 154 -12.81 -7.16 18.04
C GLU A 154 -11.73 -8.19 17.70
N TYR A 155 -10.73 -7.79 16.93
CA TYR A 155 -9.55 -8.58 16.66
C TYR A 155 -8.37 -8.14 17.54
N SER A 156 -7.80 -9.08 18.30
CA SER A 156 -6.60 -8.88 19.10
C SER A 156 -5.38 -9.46 18.39
N ARG A 157 -4.45 -8.58 17.97
CA ARG A 157 -3.15 -8.98 17.43
C ARG A 157 -2.27 -9.71 18.44
N ARG A 158 -2.47 -9.49 19.74
CA ARG A 158 -1.64 -10.09 20.81
C ARG A 158 -1.89 -11.59 20.98
N ILE A 159 -3.14 -12.02 20.79
CA ILE A 159 -3.57 -13.43 20.93
C ILE A 159 -3.89 -14.03 19.54
N ASN A 160 -3.81 -13.21 18.48
CA ASN A 160 -4.23 -13.54 17.12
C ASN A 160 -5.64 -14.15 17.10
N GLY A 161 -6.59 -13.46 17.72
CA GLY A 161 -7.93 -13.99 17.96
C GLY A 161 -9.02 -12.95 17.93
N TRP A 162 -10.26 -13.42 17.80
CA TRP A 162 -11.46 -12.61 17.74
C TRP A 162 -12.24 -12.75 19.04
N ARG A 163 -12.83 -11.65 19.52
CA ARG A 163 -13.77 -11.68 20.66
C ARG A 163 -15.06 -10.95 20.32
N LEU A 164 -16.16 -11.40 20.90
CA LEU A 164 -17.40 -10.63 20.89
C LEU A 164 -17.21 -9.37 21.74
N ILE A 165 -17.64 -8.23 21.20
CA ILE A 165 -17.82 -6.99 21.93
C ILE A 165 -19.30 -6.98 22.30
N ALA A 166 -19.63 -7.54 23.46
CA ALA A 166 -20.98 -7.46 24.01
C ALA A 166 -21.24 -6.03 24.53
#